data_AF-A0A3S5E2X0-F1
#
_entry.id   AF-A0A3S5E2X0-F1
#
_cell.length_a   1.000
_cell.length_b   1.000
_cell.length_c   1.000
_cell.angle_alpha   90.00
_cell.angle_beta   90.00
_cell.angle_gamma   90.00
#
_symmetry.space_group_name_H-M   'P 1'
#
loop_
_entity.id
_entity.type
_entity.pdbx_description
1 polymer ?
#
loop_
_entity_poly.entity_id
_entity_poly.type
_entity_poly.pdbx_seq_one_letter_code
_entity_poly.pdbx_strand_id
1 'polypeptide(L)' 'MKNLYIPEPCSEDWESMSPHEKGRFCSACNKCVIDFTQKEPKEILQIITEKKEKQICGRFYNHQLKMPDQSEK' A
#
# COMPACT_ATOMS: atom_id res chain seq x y z
N MET A 1 -8.70 16.38 -4.70
CA MET A 1 -7.99 15.67 -3.61
C MET A 1 -8.07 14.17 -3.86
N LYS A 2 -6.94 13.50 -4.13
CA LYS A 2 -6.87 12.02 -4.15
C LYS A 2 -6.47 11.57 -2.76
N ASN A 3 -7.43 11.52 -1.84
CA ASN A 3 -7.21 10.87 -0.54
C ASN A 3 -7.11 9.36 -0.78
N LEU A 4 -6.02 8.77 -0.34
CA LEU A 4 -5.80 7.33 -0.38
C LEU A 4 -6.65 6.72 0.74
N TYR A 5 -7.87 6.30 0.40
CA TYR A 5 -8.80 5.68 1.33
C TYR A 5 -8.61 4.17 1.30
N ILE A 6 -8.28 3.59 2.45
CA ILE A 6 -8.15 2.14 2.61
C ILE A 6 -9.42 1.70 3.35
N PRO A 7 -10.42 1.16 2.63
CA PRO A 7 -11.69 0.78 3.25
C PRO A 7 -11.53 -0.37 4.25
N GLU A 8 -10.61 -1.29 3.97
CA GLU A 8 -10.37 -2.49 4.77
C GLU A 8 -8.87 -2.58 5.12
N PRO A 9 -8.44 -1.94 6.22
CA PRO A 9 -7.06 -2.10 6.68
C PRO A 9 -6.84 -3.56 7.09
N CYS A 10 -5.84 -4.17 6.49
CA CYS A 10 -5.38 -5.49 6.89
C CYS A 10 -4.64 -5.36 8.22
N SER A 11 -5.23 -5.83 9.33
CA SER A 11 -4.61 -5.84 10.66
C SER A 11 -3.67 -7.02 10.89
N GLU A 12 -3.41 -7.82 9.87
CA GLU A 12 -2.56 -9.00 9.96
C GLU A 12 -1.08 -8.64 10.09
N ASP A 13 -0.37 -9.39 10.92
CA ASP A 13 1.06 -9.20 11.13
C ASP A 13 1.86 -9.53 9.88
N TRP A 14 2.68 -8.57 9.44
CA TRP A 14 3.61 -8.75 8.32
C TRP A 14 4.54 -9.94 8.52
N GLU A 15 4.97 -10.19 9.76
CA GLU A 15 5.86 -11.31 10.09
C GLU A 15 5.18 -12.68 9.90
N SER A 16 3.86 -12.75 10.11
CA SER A 16 3.03 -13.94 9.93
C SER A 16 2.70 -14.25 8.46
N MET A 17 2.95 -13.32 7.53
CA MET A 17 2.65 -13.49 6.11
C MET A 17 3.72 -14.33 5.40
N SER A 18 3.33 -15.06 4.35
CA SER A 18 4.27 -15.88 3.57
C SER A 18 5.14 -15.02 2.64
N PRO A 19 6.45 -15.26 2.53
CA PRO A 19 7.32 -14.55 1.59
C PRO A 19 6.91 -14.83 0.14
N HIS A 20 6.91 -13.79 -0.71
CA HIS A 20 6.62 -13.87 -2.14
C HIS A 20 7.61 -12.99 -2.91
N GLU A 21 7.94 -13.33 -4.16
CA GLU A 21 8.91 -12.62 -5.04
C GLU A 21 9.03 -11.09 -4.89
N LYS A 22 7.92 -10.34 -4.68
CA LYS A 22 7.93 -8.86 -4.58
C LYS A 22 7.36 -8.32 -3.25
N GLY A 23 7.29 -9.15 -2.22
CA GLY A 23 6.71 -8.77 -0.93
C GLY A 23 6.29 -10.00 -0.12
N ARG A 24 5.06 -9.96 0.39
CA ARG A 24 4.48 -11.09 1.12
C ARG A 24 3.05 -11.36 0.66
N PHE A 25 2.55 -12.56 0.90
CA PHE A 25 1.16 -12.91 0.66
C PHE A 25 0.41 -12.93 1.98
N CYS A 26 -0.66 -12.13 2.08
CA CYS A 26 -1.54 -12.13 3.23
C CYS A 26 -2.72 -13.07 2.99
N SER A 27 -2.87 -14.04 3.87
CA SER A 27 -3.93 -15.05 3.77
C SER A 27 -5.29 -14.52 4.20
N ALA A 28 -5.43 -13.56 5.14
CA ALA A 28 -6.76 -13.02 5.47
C ALA A 28 -7.35 -12.18 4.35
N CYS A 29 -6.56 -11.31 3.72
CA CYS A 29 -7.06 -10.49 2.62
C CYS A 29 -6.86 -11.14 1.24
N ASN A 30 -6.23 -12.32 1.19
CA ASN A 30 -5.93 -13.10 -0.02
C ASN A 30 -5.24 -12.27 -1.12
N LYS A 31 -4.33 -11.37 -0.72
CA LYS A 31 -3.68 -10.39 -1.59
C LYS A 31 -2.17 -10.39 -1.37
N CYS A 32 -1.43 -10.08 -2.43
CA CYS A 32 0.00 -9.79 -2.31
C CYS A 32 0.19 -8.43 -1.65
N VAL A 33 0.82 -8.45 -0.49
CA VAL A 33 1.26 -7.28 0.27
C VAL A 33 2.62 -6.83 -0.27
N ILE A 34 2.65 -5.61 -0.81
CA ILE A 34 3.87 -4.99 -1.31
C ILE A 34 4.46 -4.10 -0.21
N ASP A 35 5.76 -4.22 0.04
CA ASP A 35 6.44 -3.33 0.99
C ASP A 35 6.71 -1.98 0.33
N PHE A 36 5.93 -0.96 0.73
CA PHE A 36 6.09 0.41 0.29
C PHE A 36 6.90 1.26 1.26
N THR A 37 7.40 0.69 2.37
CA THR A 37 8.13 1.46 3.39
C THR A 37 9.44 2.07 2.88
N GLN A 38 10.00 1.52 1.81
CA GLN A 38 11.18 2.02 1.10
C GLN A 38 10.85 2.82 -0.17
N LYS A 39 9.56 3.14 -0.40
CA LYS A 39 9.08 3.84 -1.60
C LYS A 39 8.61 5.25 -1.27
N GLU A 40 8.82 6.18 -2.19
CA GLU A 40 8.28 7.53 -2.05
C GLU A 40 6.76 7.56 -2.31
N PRO A 41 5.99 8.47 -1.68
CA PRO A 41 4.54 8.57 -1.89
C PRO A 41 4.11 8.66 -3.36
N LYS A 42 4.93 9.31 -4.20
CA LYS A 42 4.71 9.41 -5.65
C LYS A 42 4.82 8.05 -6.34
N GLU A 43 5.84 7.26 -6.01
CA GLU A 43 6.02 5.90 -6.52
C GLU A 43 4.89 4.98 -6.05
N ILE A 44 4.48 5.10 -4.79
CA ILE A 44 3.37 4.32 -4.22
C ILE A 44 2.09 4.57 -5.02
N LEU A 45 1.75 5.85 -5.26
CA LEU A 45 0.60 6.22 -6.08
C LEU A 45 0.70 5.67 -7.49
N GLN A 46 1.89 5.75 -8.11
CA GLN A 46 2.09 5.26 -9.46
C GLN A 46 1.82 3.74 -9.51
N ILE A 47 2.40 2.98 -8.58
CA ILE A 47 2.21 1.52 -8.51
C ILE A 47 0.74 1.16 -8.23
N ILE A 48 0.08 1.87 -7.32
CA ILE A 48 -1.35 1.66 -7.02
C ILE A 48 -2.22 2.01 -8.23
N THR A 49 -1.85 3.04 -8.99
CA THR A 49 -2.58 3.47 -10.19
C THR A 49 -2.38 2.47 -11.33
N GLU A 50 -1.15 2.02 -11.57
CA GLU A 50 -0.83 0.97 -12.54
C GLU A 50 -1.53 -0.35 -12.20
N LYS A 51 -1.65 -0.65 -10.91
CA LYS A 51 -2.35 -1.84 -10.42
C LYS A 51 -3.80 -1.56 -10.05
N LYS A 52 -4.42 -0.44 -10.46
CA LYS A 52 -5.80 -0.09 -10.07
C LYS A 52 -6.82 -1.17 -10.44
N GLU A 53 -6.57 -1.90 -11.52
CA GLU A 53 -7.41 -3.01 -11.98
C GLU A 53 -7.31 -4.25 -11.07
N LYS A 54 -6.27 -4.36 -10.23
CA LYS A 54 -6.03 -5.45 -9.31
C LYS A 54 -6.03 -4.94 -7.87
N GLN A 55 -6.83 -5.56 -7.01
CA GLN A 55 -6.77 -5.22 -5.59
C GLN A 55 -5.42 -5.68 -5.00
N ILE A 56 -4.60 -4.73 -4.57
CA ILE A 56 -3.33 -4.99 -3.90
C ILE A 56 -3.42 -4.61 -2.43
N CYS A 57 -2.62 -5.27 -1.60
CA CYS A 57 -2.38 -4.88 -0.23
C CYS A 57 -0.98 -4.25 -0.14
N GLY A 58 -0.77 -3.34 0.79
CA GLY A 58 0.49 -2.61 0.89
C GLY A 58 0.84 -2.28 2.32
N ARG A 59 2.14 -2.32 2.63
CA ARG A 59 2.67 -1.85 3.90
C ARG A 59 3.29 -0.47 3.69
N PHE A 60 2.74 0.53 4.36
CA PHE A 60 3.19 1.92 4.30
C PHE A 60 3.12 2.53 5.70
N TYR A 61 3.94 3.53 5.95
CA TYR A 61 3.89 4.34 7.16
C TYR A 61 2.76 5.37 7.08
N ASN A 62 2.25 5.76 8.25
CA ASN A 62 1.23 6.81 8.36
C ASN A 62 1.63 8.12 7.66
N HIS A 63 2.92 8.47 7.66
CA HIS A 63 3.40 9.68 6.98
C HIS A 63 3.35 9.55 5.44
N GLN A 64 3.41 8.34 4.88
CA GLN A 64 3.32 8.11 3.43
C GLN A 64 1.86 8.23 2.94
N LEU A 65 0.89 7.92 3.81
CA LEU A 65 -0.54 8.11 3.55
C LEU A 65 -0.98 9.57 3.70
N LYS A 66 -0.33 10.31 4.60
CA LYS A 66 -0.45 11.77 4.69
C LYS A 66 0.33 12.41 3.54
N MET A 67 -0.16 12.24 2.32
CA MET A 67 0.31 13.06 1.22
C MET A 67 -0.02 14.52 1.55
N PRO A 68 0.95 15.45 1.57
CA PRO A 68 0.61 16.85 1.59
C PRO A 68 -0.25 17.09 0.35
N ASP A 69 -1.45 17.62 0.57
CA ASP A 69 -2.31 18.11 -0.49
C ASP A 69 -1.44 18.95 -1.41
N GLN A 70 -1.35 18.57 -2.69
CA GLN A 70 -0.76 19.45 -3.71
C GLN A 70 -1.77 20.57 -4.01
N SER A 71 -2.19 21.30 -2.97
CA SER A 71 -2.86 22.59 -3.04
C SER A 71 -2.32 23.48 -1.91
N GLU A 72 -1.00 23.62 -1.83
CA GLU A 72 -0.42 24.79 -1.17
C GLU A 72 0.83 25.25 -1.93
N LYS A 73 0.62 25.70 -3.17
CA LYS A 73 0.98 27.04 -3.65
C LYS A 73 0.53 27.27 -5.09
#